data_AF-A0A1F9F486-F1
#
_entry.id   AF-A0A1F9F486-F1
#
_cell.length_a   1.000
_cell.length_b   1.000
_cell.length_c   1.000
_cell.angle_alpha   90.00
_cell.angle_beta   90.00
_cell.angle_gamma   90.00
#
_symmetry.space_group_name_H-M   'P 1'
#
loop_
_entity.id
_entity.type
_entity.pdbx_description
1 polymer ?
#
loop_
_entity_poly.entity_id
_entity_poly.type
_entity_poly.pdbx_seq_one_letter_code
_entity_poly.pdbx_strand_id
1 'polypeptide(L)'
;MKTRLVRIGNSRGVRLPKAVIAQAGLTEEVELGVRDGAVIIARPTSARSGWADAARQMHQRDEDRLLDAPTTTRFDEKEWEW
;
A
#
# COMPACT_ATOMS: atom_id res chain seq x y z
N MET A 1 11.16 17.57 -17.07
CA MET A 1 10.30 17.53 -18.28
C MET A 1 9.03 18.32 -17.99
N LYS A 2 8.59 19.19 -18.89
CA LYS A 2 7.27 19.85 -18.83
C LYS A 2 6.36 19.22 -19.87
N THR A 3 5.12 18.93 -19.51
CA THR A 3 4.13 18.31 -20.39
C THR A 3 2.78 19.00 -20.18
N ARG A 4 1.79 18.68 -21.02
CA ARG A 4 0.47 19.33 -21.01
C ARG A 4 -0.60 18.36 -20.52
N LEU A 5 -1.60 18.92 -19.84
CA LEU A 5 -2.82 18.20 -19.47
C LEU A 5 -3.74 18.13 -20.70
N VAL A 6 -3.96 16.94 -21.25
CA VAL A 6 -4.81 16.70 -22.42
C VAL A 6 -6.23 16.32 -22.00
N ARG A 7 -7.22 16.60 -22.86
CA ARG A 7 -8.61 16.18 -22.62
C ARG A 7 -8.82 14.73 -23.07
N ILE A 8 -9.47 13.94 -22.22
CA ILE A 8 -9.87 12.55 -22.49
C ILE A 8 -11.34 12.44 -22.10
N GLY A 9 -12.25 12.77 -23.04
CA GLY A 9 -13.69 12.85 -22.75
C GLY A 9 -14.01 13.91 -21.69
N ASN A 10 -14.64 13.49 -20.58
CA ASN A 10 -14.92 14.33 -19.41
C ASN A 10 -13.72 14.43 -18.44
N SER A 11 -12.65 13.68 -18.70
CA SER A 11 -11.47 13.59 -17.86
C SER A 11 -10.29 14.34 -18.48
N ARG A 12 -9.20 14.44 -17.72
CA ARG A 12 -7.92 15.00 -18.18
C ARG A 12 -6.80 13.99 -17.93
N GLY A 13 -5.78 13.98 -18.79
CA GLY A 13 -4.64 13.09 -18.64
C GLY A 13 -3.32 13.78 -18.92
N VAL A 14 -2.23 13.11 -18.55
CA VAL A 14 -0.85 13.50 -18.87
C VAL A 14 -0.23 12.41 -19.72
N ARG A 15 0.48 12.77 -20.79
CA ARG A 15 1.26 11.82 -21.59
C ARG A 15 2.60 11.57 -20.91
N LEU A 16 2.82 10.34 -20.45
CA LEU A 16 4.09 9.89 -19.88
C LEU A 16 4.96 9.25 -20.99
N PRO A 17 6.23 9.67 -21.16
CA PRO A 17 7.15 8.99 -22.05
C PRO A 17 7.37 7.53 -21.64
N LYS A 18 7.59 6.64 -22.62
CA LYS A 18 7.87 5.21 -22.38
C LYS A 18 9.01 4.99 -21.38
N ALA A 19 10.06 5.81 -21.44
CA ALA A 19 11.18 5.74 -20.49
C ALA A 19 10.75 6.02 -19.04
N VAL A 20 9.83 6.97 -18.80
CA VAL A 20 9.33 7.28 -17.46
C VAL A 20 8.47 6.15 -16.93
N ILE A 21 7.60 5.57 -17.77
CA ILE A 21 6.77 4.40 -17.42
C ILE A 21 7.67 3.23 -17.01
N ALA A 22 8.68 2.93 -17.81
CA ALA A 22 9.61 1.83 -17.55
C ALA A 22 10.45 2.06 -16.28
N GLN A 23 11.00 3.26 -16.10
CA GLN A 23 11.80 3.59 -14.91
C GLN A 23 10.98 3.56 -13.62
N ALA A 24 9.70 3.96 -13.68
CA ALA A 24 8.79 3.90 -12.54
C ALA A 24 8.19 2.50 -12.30
N GLY A 25 8.42 1.54 -13.21
CA GLY A 25 7.88 0.18 -13.12
C GLY A 25 6.35 0.13 -13.17
N LEU A 26 5.72 1.08 -13.88
CA LEU A 26 4.26 1.11 -14.05
C LEU A 26 3.82 0.04 -15.06
N THR A 27 2.68 -0.59 -14.80
CA THR A 27 2.03 -1.54 -15.68
C THR A 27 0.71 -0.94 -16.21
N GLU A 28 -0.23 -1.77 -16.68
CA GLU A 28 -1.55 -1.33 -17.13
C GLU A 28 -2.39 -0.73 -15.99
N GLU A 29 -2.20 -1.22 -14.78
CA GLU A 29 -2.86 -0.70 -13.58
C GLU A 29 -1.90 0.18 -12.79
N VAL A 30 -2.43 1.28 -12.25
CA VAL A 30 -1.68 2.23 -11.42
C VAL A 30 -2.55 2.73 -10.29
N GLU A 31 -1.92 3.08 -9.17
CA GLU A 31 -2.55 3.77 -8.07
C GLU A 31 -2.30 5.27 -8.18
N LEU A 32 -3.33 6.06 -7.90
CA LEU A 32 -3.28 7.52 -7.90
C LEU A 32 -3.49 8.05 -6.48
N GLY A 33 -2.58 8.89 -6.03
CA GLY A 33 -2.69 9.63 -4.78
C GLY A 33 -2.49 11.13 -4.99
N VAL A 34 -2.99 11.95 -4.06
CA VAL A 34 -2.70 13.39 -4.02
C VAL A 34 -2.00 13.70 -2.72
N ARG A 35 -0.82 14.31 -2.81
CA ARG A 35 -0.03 14.72 -1.65
C ARG A 35 0.73 15.99 -1.97
N ASP A 36 0.67 16.97 -1.07
CA ASP A 36 1.44 18.22 -1.15
C ASP A 36 1.26 18.97 -2.50
N GLY A 37 0.03 18.98 -3.03
CA GLY A 37 -0.30 19.60 -4.32
C GLY A 37 0.18 18.83 -5.55
N ALA A 38 0.73 17.63 -5.39
CA ALA A 38 1.17 16.75 -6.46
C ALA A 38 0.27 15.52 -6.60
N VAL A 39 0.08 15.06 -7.84
CA VAL A 39 -0.49 13.74 -8.13
C VAL A 39 0.65 12.73 -8.15
N ILE A 40 0.60 11.74 -7.27
CA ILE A 40 1.52 10.60 -7.23
C ILE A 40 0.89 9.47 -8.04
N ILE A 41 1.66 8.93 -8.99
CA ILE A 41 1.29 7.77 -9.78
C ILE A 41 2.29 6.67 -9.43
N ALA A 42 1.80 5.56 -8.88
CA ALA A 42 2.64 4.44 -8.45
C ALA A 42 2.11 3.13 -9.01
N ARG A 43 2.98 2.13 -9.09
CA ARG A 43 2.54 0.75 -9.36
C ARG A 43 1.64 0.27 -8.22
N PRO A 44 0.62 -0.56 -8.48
CA PRO A 44 -0.19 -1.14 -7.43
C PRO A 44 0.68 -1.89 -6.45
N THR A 45 0.40 -1.71 -5.16
CA THR A 45 1.02 -2.54 -4.13
C THR A 45 0.03 -3.62 -3.72
N SER A 46 0.48 -4.87 -3.65
CA SER A 46 -0.38 -5.92 -3.13
C SER A 46 -0.77 -5.60 -1.70
N ALA A 47 -2.01 -5.93 -1.33
CA ALA A 47 -2.43 -5.81 0.06
C ALA A 47 -1.43 -6.53 0.97
N ARG A 48 -0.97 -5.85 2.02
CA ARG A 48 0.05 -6.34 2.95
C ARG A 48 1.44 -6.57 2.35
N SER A 49 1.75 -5.97 1.20
CA SER A 49 3.12 -5.91 0.69
C SER A 49 4.04 -5.31 1.76
N GLY A 50 5.15 -6.00 2.05
CA GLY A 50 6.11 -5.60 3.08
C GLY A 50 5.68 -5.91 4.53
N TRP A 51 4.47 -6.42 4.79
CA TRP A 51 4.05 -6.76 6.16
C TRP A 51 4.89 -7.86 6.78
N ALA A 52 5.28 -8.88 6.01
CA ALA A 52 6.15 -9.94 6.50
C ALA A 52 7.51 -9.38 6.97
N ASP A 53 8.09 -8.46 6.21
CA ASP A 53 9.36 -7.82 6.58
C ASP A 53 9.19 -6.86 7.77
N ALA A 54 8.09 -6.11 7.82
CA ALA A 54 7.75 -5.25 8.95
C ALA A 54 7.56 -6.07 10.24
N ALA A 55 6.87 -7.23 10.16
CA ALA A 55 6.68 -8.13 11.29
C ALA A 55 8.01 -8.73 11.76
N ARG A 56 8.90 -9.15 10.84
CA ARG A 56 10.25 -9.61 11.20
C ARG A 56 11.06 -8.51 11.90
N GLN A 57 11.00 -7.27 11.42
CA GLN A 57 11.68 -6.14 12.04
C GLN A 57 11.08 -5.76 13.40
N MET A 58 9.76 -5.89 13.57
CA MET A 58 9.07 -5.69 14.85
C MET A 58 9.54 -6.74 15.88
N HIS A 59 9.58 -8.01 15.48
CA HIS A 59 10.08 -9.11 16.30
C HIS A 59 11.56 -8.93 16.70
N GLN A 60 12.43 -8.54 15.75
CA GLN A 60 13.84 -8.24 16.02
C GLN A 60 14.05 -7.11 17.03
N ARG A 61 13.04 -6.24 17.20
CA ARG A 61 13.04 -5.12 18.14
C ARG A 61 12.26 -5.41 19.42
N ASP A 62 11.76 -6.64 19.62
CA ASP A 62 10.88 -7.02 20.74
C ASP A 62 9.59 -6.15 20.83
N GLU A 63 9.16 -5.56 19.72
CA GLU A 63 8.00 -4.66 19.64
C GLU A 63 6.68 -5.42 19.37
N ASP A 64 6.71 -6.75 19.33
CA ASP A 64 5.58 -7.63 19.00
C ASP A 64 4.91 -8.28 20.22
N ARG A 65 5.17 -7.74 21.42
CA ARG A 65 4.55 -8.21 22.66
C ARG A 65 3.14 -7.64 22.83
N LEU A 66 2.29 -8.40 23.52
CA LEU A 66 0.97 -7.92 23.92
C LEU A 66 1.11 -6.70 24.84
N LEU A 67 0.28 -5.68 24.60
CA LEU A 67 0.22 -4.49 25.46
C LEU A 67 -0.33 -4.84 26.85
N ASP A 68 -1.35 -5.68 26.87
CA ASP A 68 -2.01 -6.16 28.08
C ASP A 68 -1.78 -7.66 28.24
N ALA A 69 -1.87 -8.15 29.47
CA ALA A 69 -1.91 -9.59 29.70
C ALA A 69 -3.13 -10.19 28.99
N PRO A 70 -2.98 -11.35 28.33
CA PRO A 70 -4.12 -12.02 27.71
C PRO A 70 -5.16 -12.33 28.78
N THR A 71 -6.41 -11.93 28.51
CA THR A 71 -7.55 -12.21 29.38
C THR A 71 -8.40 -13.28 28.71
N THR A 72 -8.90 -14.23 29.49
CA THR A 72 -9.79 -15.28 29.00
C THR A 72 -11.04 -14.66 28.39
N THR A 73 -11.39 -15.08 27.19
CA THR A 73 -12.61 -14.65 26.50
C THR A 73 -13.68 -15.73 26.63
N ARG A 74 -14.95 -15.34 26.41
CA ARG A 74 -16.06 -16.30 26.33
C ARG A 74 -15.77 -17.41 25.29
N PHE A 75 -15.09 -17.06 24.20
CA PHE A 75 -14.74 -18.01 23.15
C PHE A 75 -13.80 -19.11 23.69
N ASP A 76 -12.76 -18.72 24.44
CA ASP A 76 -11.83 -19.66 25.08
C ASP A 76 -12.54 -20.60 26.07
N GLU A 77 -13.58 -20.12 26.75
CA GLU A 77 -14.29 -20.88 27.77
C GLU A 77 -15.40 -21.79 27.24
N LYS A 78 -16.11 -21.37 26.19
CA LYS A 78 -17.41 -21.95 25.82
C LYS A 78 -17.53 -22.39 24.37
N GLU A 79 -16.62 -21.96 23.51
CA GLU A 79 -16.77 -22.13 22.06
C GLU A 79 -15.59 -22.87 21.44
N TRP A 80 -14.42 -22.90 22.09
CA TRP A 80 -13.26 -23.65 21.63
C TRP A 80 -13.41 -25.17 21.89
N GLU A 81 -13.53 -25.95 20.81
CA GLU A 81 -13.48 -27.42 20.81
C GLU A 81 -12.45 -27.91 19.75
N TRP A 82 -11.76 -29.02 20.04
CA TRP A 82 -10.71 -29.62 19.19
C TRP A 82 -11.26 -30.63 18.18
#